data_AF-A0A432PXV2-F1
#
_entry.id   AF-A0A432PXV2-F1
#
_cell.length_a   1.000
_cell.length_b   1.000
_cell.length_c   1.000
_cell.angle_alpha   90.00
_cell.angle_beta   90.00
_cell.angle_gamma   90.00
#
_symmetry.space_group_name_H-M   'P 1'
#
loop_
_entity.id
_entity.type
_entity.pdbx_description
1 polymer ?
#
loop_
_entity_poly.entity_id
_entity_poly.type
_entity_poly.pdbx_seq_one_letter_code
_entity_poly.pdbx_strand_id
1 'polypeptide(L)' 'MKETRITKYIKSLIRNHKYLTTEDIMLLLEKYYKLPINVPSVYYKYKKIIKECRKEVYKERRRAKYKRRGGEG' A
#
# COMPACT_ATOMS: atom_id res chain seq x y z
N MET A 1 -10.47 5.27 -0.06
CA MET A 1 -9.54 6.39 -0.36
C MET A 1 -9.71 6.82 -1.82
N LYS A 2 -9.55 8.11 -2.17
CA LYS A 2 -9.53 8.56 -3.57
C LYS A 2 -8.36 7.90 -4.29
N GLU A 3 -8.61 7.28 -5.44
CA GLU A 3 -7.56 6.58 -6.17
C GLU A 3 -6.69 7.56 -6.97
N THR A 4 -5.39 7.56 -6.69
CA THR A 4 -4.38 8.42 -7.31
C THR A 4 -3.25 7.57 -7.88
N ARG A 5 -2.37 8.16 -8.71
CA ARG A 5 -1.18 7.46 -9.22
C ARG A 5 -0.30 6.92 -8.08
N ILE A 6 -0.12 7.71 -7.02
CA ILE A 6 0.68 7.32 -5.84
C ILE A 6 0.03 6.14 -5.10
N THR A 7 -1.29 6.17 -4.88
CA THR A 7 -1.97 5.08 -4.16
C THR A 7 -1.98 3.79 -4.98
N LYS A 8 -2.12 3.87 -6.31
CA LYS A 8 -1.98 2.71 -7.21
C LYS A 8 -0.57 2.12 -7.12
N TYR A 9 0.45 2.97 -7.11
CA TYR A 9 1.84 2.55 -6.94
C TYR A 9 2.07 1.85 -5.59
N ILE A 10 1.65 2.45 -4.48
CA ILE A 10 1.75 1.87 -3.13
C ILE A 10 1.03 0.51 -3.06
N LYS A 11 -0.20 0.41 -3.58
CA LYS A 11 -0.93 -0.87 -3.62
C LYS A 11 -0.19 -1.93 -4.43
N SER A 12 0.38 -1.56 -5.58
CA SER A 12 1.19 -2.46 -6.41
C SER A 12 2.40 -2.99 -5.63
N LEU A 13 3.13 -2.11 -4.95
CA LEU A 13 4.26 -2.49 -4.10
C LEU A 13 3.85 -3.51 -3.02
N ILE A 14 2.77 -3.23 -2.28
CA ILE A 14 2.29 -4.12 -1.20
C ILE A 14 1.78 -5.46 -1.77
N ARG A 15 1.18 -5.46 -2.97
CA ARG A 15 0.69 -6.67 -3.63
C ARG A 15 1.83 -7.59 -4.07
N ASN A 16 2.90 -7.03 -4.62
CA ASN A 16 3.99 -7.78 -5.25
C ASN A 16 5.12 -8.13 -4.28
N HIS A 17 5.36 -7.32 -3.24
CA HIS A 17 6.44 -7.55 -2.28
C HIS A 17 5.88 -7.88 -0.90
N LYS A 18 6.17 -9.09 -0.40
CA LYS A 18 5.62 -9.62 0.85
C LYS A 18 6.15 -8.91 2.10
N TYR A 19 7.38 -8.39 2.05
CA TYR A 19 8.11 -7.90 3.23
C TYR A 19 8.50 -6.42 3.18
N LEU A 20 7.91 -5.63 2.28
CA LEU A 20 8.13 -4.17 2.32
C LEU A 20 7.62 -3.62 3.66
N THR A 21 8.44 -2.82 4.34
CA THR A 21 8.05 -2.06 5.55
C THR A 21 7.37 -0.75 5.16
N THR A 22 7.02 0.10 6.14
CA THR A 22 6.48 1.43 5.81
C THR A 22 7.59 2.34 5.33
N GLU A 23 8.75 2.24 5.98
CA GLU A 23 9.97 2.98 5.73
C GLU A 23 10.51 2.70 4.33
N ASP A 24 10.53 1.44 3.89
CA ASP A 24 10.95 1.09 2.53
C ASP A 24 10.03 1.75 1.48
N ILE A 25 8.72 1.72 1.73
CA ILE A 25 7.75 2.35 0.82
C ILE A 25 7.94 3.87 0.82
N MET A 26 8.25 4.49 1.96
CA MET A 26 8.57 5.92 2.04
C MET A 26 9.80 6.27 1.22
N LEU A 27 10.88 5.50 1.32
CA LEU A 27 12.11 5.72 0.53
C LEU A 27 11.84 5.59 -0.97
N LEU A 28 11.01 4.64 -1.39
CA LEU A 28 10.59 4.51 -2.79
C LEU A 28 9.77 5.74 -3.21
N LEU A 29 8.84 6.21 -2.38
CA LEU A 29 8.05 7.41 -2.67
C LEU A 29 8.91 8.67 -2.79
N GLU A 30 9.92 8.84 -1.95
CA GLU A 30 10.91 9.92 -2.07
C GLU A 30 11.69 9.81 -3.39
N LYS A 31 12.21 8.63 -3.71
CA LYS A 31 13.00 8.41 -4.93
C LYS A 31 12.21 8.69 -6.21
N TYR A 32 11.00 8.14 -6.32
CA TYR A 32 10.20 8.15 -7.55
C TYR A 32 9.28 9.37 -7.69
N TYR A 33 8.74 9.88 -6.58
CA TYR A 33 7.80 11.01 -6.60
C TYR A 33 8.40 12.30 -6.04
N LYS A 34 9.69 12.31 -5.66
CA LYS A 34 10.39 13.48 -5.08
C LYS A 34 9.64 14.05 -3.88
N LEU A 35 9.02 13.17 -3.10
CA LEU A 35 8.29 13.55 -1.90
C LEU A 35 9.28 13.83 -0.76
N PRO A 36 9.19 14.98 -0.08
CA PRO A 36 10.10 15.30 1.02
C PRO A 36 9.66 14.57 2.28
N ILE A 37 10.01 13.27 2.38
CA ILE A 37 9.61 12.40 3.50
C ILE A 37 10.28 12.79 4.82
N ASN A 38 11.35 13.59 4.77
CA ASN A 38 11.98 14.22 5.92
C ASN A 38 11.08 15.27 6.60
N VAL A 39 10.09 15.82 5.88
CA VAL A 39 9.12 16.75 6.45
C VAL A 39 8.07 15.97 7.25
N PRO A 40 7.89 16.22 8.56
CA PRO A 40 7.00 15.43 9.41
C PRO A 40 5.54 15.37 8.90
N SER A 41 5.00 16.48 8.42
CA SER A 41 3.63 16.53 7.89
C SER A 41 3.44 15.61 6.67
N VAL A 42 4.43 15.55 5.78
CA VAL A 42 4.45 14.69 4.61
C VAL A 42 4.60 13.23 5.04
N TYR A 43 5.53 12.93 5.94
CA TYR A 43 5.72 11.60 6.49
C TYR A 43 4.42 11.05 7.11
N TYR A 44 3.80 11.77 8.04
CA TYR A 44 2.59 11.28 8.71
C TYR A 44 1.41 11.14 7.73
N LYS A 45 1.29 12.03 6.75
CA LYS A 45 0.28 11.92 5.68
C LYS A 45 0.45 10.62 4.91
N TYR A 46 1.65 10.33 4.40
CA TYR A 46 1.87 9.12 3.60
C TYR A 46 1.88 7.85 4.47
N LYS A 47 2.26 7.93 5.74
CA LYS A 47 2.19 6.81 6.69
C LYS A 47 0.75 6.35 6.86
N LYS A 48 -0.18 7.30 7.00
CA LYS A 48 -1.62 7.02 7.02
C LYS A 48 -2.09 6.38 5.71
N ILE A 49 -1.67 6.94 4.57
CA ILE A 49 -2.02 6.42 3.25
C ILE A 49 -1.55 4.98 3.04
N ILE A 50 -0.30 4.68 3.40
CA ILE A 50 0.29 3.33 3.29
C ILE A 50 -0.49 2.34 4.17
N LYS A 51 -0.83 2.74 5.40
CA LYS A 51 -1.64 1.90 6.31
C LYS A 51 -3.01 1.57 5.73
N GLU A 52 -3.68 2.55 5.11
CA GLU A 52 -4.97 2.34 4.44
C GLU A 52 -4.82 1.43 3.21
N CYS A 53 -3.79 1.64 2.38
CA CYS A 53 -3.51 0.77 1.23
C CYS A 53 -3.25 -0.69 1.65
N ARG A 54 -2.51 -0.93 2.74
CA ARG A 54 -2.30 -2.28 3.28
C ARG A 54 -3.61 -2.95 3.68
N LYS A 55 -4.48 -2.22 4.38
CA LYS A 55 -5.79 -2.75 4.79
C LYS A 55 -6.62 -3.17 3.58
N GLU A 56 -6.66 -2.35 2.54
CA GLU A 56 -7.39 -2.65 1.31
C GLU A 56 -6.81 -3.88 0.60
N VAL A 57 -5.49 -3.92 0.36
CA VAL A 57 -4.82 -5.07 -0.29
C VAL A 57 -4.99 -6.36 0.51
N TYR A 58 -4.88 -6.31 1.85
CA TYR A 58 -5.06 -7.51 2.68
C TYR A 58 -6.52 -7.97 2.71
N LYS A 59 -7.49 -7.04 2.65
CA LYS A 59 -8.91 -7.37 2.51
C LYS A 59 -9.19 -8.06 1.17
N GLU A 60 -8.61 -7.57 0.08
CA GLU A 60 -8.66 -8.20 -1.25
C GLU A 60 -8.08 -9.62 -1.21
N ARG A 61 -6.88 -9.79 -0.63
CA ARG A 61 -6.24 -11.12 -0.48
C ARG A 61 -7.12 -12.09 0.31
N ARG A 62 -7.72 -11.64 1.42
CA ARG A 62 -8.65 -12.48 2.21
C ARG A 62 -9.86 -12.90 1.37
N ARG A 63 -10.51 -11.95 0.68
CA ARG A 63 -11.65 -12.25 -0.21
C ARG A 63 -11.29 -13.23 -1.31
N ALA A 64 -10.13 -13.05 -1.96
CA ALA A 64 -9.64 -13.97 -2.98
C ALA A 64 -9.40 -15.39 -2.42
N LYS A 65 -8.90 -15.49 -1.18
CA LYS A 65 -8.73 -16.77 -0.48
C LYS A 65 -10.08 -17.45 -0.20
N TYR A 66 -11.10 -16.70 0.24
CA TYR A 66 -12.45 -17.24 0.41
C TYR A 66 -13.06 -17.69 -0.92
N LYS A 67 -12.95 -16.89 -1.99
CA LYS A 67 -13.45 -17.26 -3.33
C LYS A 67 -12.82 -18.56 -3.83
N ARG A 68 -11.51 -18.77 -3.62
CA ARG A 68 -10.82 -20.01 -3.99
C ARG A 68 -11.20 -21.22 -3.14
N ARG A 69 -11.75 -21.01 -1.93
CA ARG A 69 -12.12 -22.08 -0.99
C ARG A 69 -13.62 -22.40 -0.97
N GLY A 70 -14.44 -21.57 -1.60
CA GLY A 70 -15.91 -21.66 -1.56
C GLY A 70 -16.55 -21.59 -2.94
N GLY A 71 -15.87 -22.08 -3.97
CA GLY A 71 -16.42 -22.34 -5.30
C GLY A 71 -16.57 -23.83 -5.61
N GLU A 72 -16.61 -24.67 -4.56
CA GLU A 72 -16.87 -26.11 -4.59
C GLU A 72 -17.99 -26.47 -3.59
N GLY A 73 -19.00 -25.62 -3.49
CA GLY A 73 -20.20 -25.87 -2.67
C GLY A 73 -21.44 -25.46 -3.42
#